data_AF-A0A940P9L0-F1
#
_entry.id   AF-A0A940P9L0-F1
#
_cell.length_a   1.000
_cell.length_b   1.000
_cell.length_c   1.000
_cell.angle_alpha   90.00
_cell.angle_beta   90.00
_cell.angle_gamma   90.00
#
_symmetry.space_group_name_H-M   'P 1'
#
loop_
_entity.id
_entity.type
_entity.pdbx_description
1 polymer ?
#
loop_
_entity_poly.entity_id
_entity_poly.type
_entity_poly.pdbx_seq_one_letter_code
_entity_poly.pdbx_strand_id
1 'polypeptide(L)'
;MNLGKETKVIQPTATNYVIQLVVGCFGILLLFVPVTREILENYAYSGINARYLILFLGILAIIHGIFKIINIKQEPCITLYEAGLKVGTFSSTYEDLIIRVTGNKFSFSNRDKEVSYILSLSKKDYKTVVGI
;
A
#
# COMPACT_ATOMS: atom_id res chain seq x y z
N MET A 1 -2.74 18.11 -23.33
CA MET A 1 -3.72 18.89 -22.53
C MET A 1 -2.96 19.90 -21.69
N ASN A 2 -3.34 21.17 -21.70
CA ASN A 2 -2.68 22.21 -20.92
C ASN A 2 -3.45 22.42 -19.60
N LEU A 3 -2.82 22.11 -18.46
CA LEU A 3 -3.44 22.17 -17.13
C LEU A 3 -3.14 23.48 -16.39
N GLY A 4 -2.22 24.31 -16.91
CA GLY A 4 -1.72 25.49 -16.20
C GLY A 4 -0.67 25.15 -15.15
N LYS A 5 -0.49 26.05 -14.17
CA LYS A 5 0.51 25.89 -13.11
C LYS A 5 0.03 24.93 -12.02
N GLU A 6 0.96 24.23 -11.39
CA GLU A 6 0.69 23.41 -10.20
C GLU A 6 0.32 24.29 -9.02
N THR A 7 -0.85 24.02 -8.42
CA THR A 7 -1.38 24.79 -7.28
C THR A 7 -1.18 24.04 -5.97
N LYS A 8 -1.37 22.73 -5.96
CA LYS A 8 -1.23 21.90 -4.75
C LYS A 8 -0.93 20.44 -5.09
N VAL A 9 -0.03 19.82 -4.34
CA VAL A 9 0.20 18.37 -4.38
C VAL A 9 -0.37 17.74 -3.11
N ILE A 10 -1.26 16.77 -3.29
CA ILE A 10 -1.87 15.98 -2.23
C ILE A 10 -1.25 14.58 -2.25
N GLN A 11 -0.49 14.26 -1.20
CA GLN A 11 0.01 12.92 -0.98
C GLN A 11 -1.03 12.12 -0.18
N PRO A 12 -1.52 10.99 -0.71
CA PRO A 12 -2.35 10.08 0.06
C PRO A 12 -1.62 9.62 1.33
N THR A 13 -2.35 9.55 2.44
CA THR A 13 -1.84 8.91 3.65
C THR A 13 -1.64 7.43 3.37
N ALA A 14 -0.42 6.92 3.56
CA ALA A 14 -0.14 5.50 3.41
C ALA A 14 -1.08 4.68 4.32
N THR A 15 -1.98 3.92 3.68
CA THR A 15 -3.00 3.14 4.38
C THR A 15 -2.37 2.02 5.20
N ASN A 16 -2.10 2.23 6.50
CA ASN A 16 -1.81 1.20 7.51
C ASN A 16 -0.88 0.02 7.13
N TYR A 17 -0.01 0.18 6.14
CA TYR A 17 0.88 -0.88 5.65
C TYR A 17 1.91 -1.25 6.72
N VAL A 18 2.34 -0.27 7.52
CA VAL A 18 3.22 -0.50 8.67
C VAL A 18 2.55 -1.38 9.70
N ILE A 19 1.25 -1.21 9.97
CA ILE A 19 0.52 -2.03 10.94
C ILE A 19 0.37 -3.46 10.43
N GLN A 20 0.01 -3.66 9.16
CA GLN A 20 -0.03 -5.00 8.57
C GLN A 20 1.35 -5.67 8.55
N LEU A 21 2.41 -4.89 8.37
CA LEU A 21 3.77 -5.40 8.43
C LEU A 21 4.16 -5.84 9.84
N VAL A 22 3.89 -4.99 10.84
CA VAL A 22 4.20 -5.29 12.24
C VAL A 22 3.40 -6.51 12.71
N VAL A 23 2.10 -6.58 12.39
CA VAL A 23 1.25 -7.74 12.73
C VAL A 23 1.71 -9.00 11.98
N GLY A 24 2.09 -8.88 10.71
CA GLY A 24 2.62 -9.98 9.91
C GLY A 24 3.94 -10.53 10.47
N CYS A 25 4.89 -9.66 10.84
CA CYS A 25 6.14 -10.05 11.47
C CYS A 25 5.92 -10.68 12.85
N PHE A 26 5.00 -10.13 13.65
CA PHE A 26 4.70 -10.66 14.99
C PHE A 26 4.03 -12.04 14.94
N GLY A 27 3.12 -12.25 13.97
CA GLY A 27 2.48 -13.55 13.74
C GLY A 27 3.47 -14.64 13.33
N ILE A 28 4.44 -14.31 12.47
CA ILE A 28 5.52 -15.24 12.08
C ILE A 28 6.39 -15.57 13.30
N LEU A 29 6.79 -14.59 14.11
CA LEU A 29 7.59 -14.83 15.31
C LEU A 29 6.86 -15.73 16.31
N LEU A 30 5.57 -15.48 16.57
CA LEU A 30 4.77 -16.27 17.52
C LEU A 30 4.56 -17.73 17.09
N LEU A 31 4.47 -18.00 15.79
CA LEU A 31 4.39 -19.38 15.28
C LEU A 31 5.73 -20.11 15.36
N PHE A 32 6.85 -19.38 15.30
CA PHE A 32 8.20 -19.96 15.35
C PHE A 32 8.61 -20.37 16.77
N VAL A 33 8.18 -19.67 17.82
CA VAL A 33 8.57 -19.97 19.22
C VAL A 33 8.13 -21.38 19.69
N PRO A 34 6.87 -21.82 19.56
CA PRO A 34 6.45 -23.14 20.04
C PRO A 34 7.01 -24.26 19.16
N VAL A 35 7.07 -24.07 17.84
CA VAL A 35 7.60 -25.07 16.89
C VAL A 35 9.10 -25.30 17.08
N THR A 36 9.88 -24.23 17.32
CA THR A 36 11.31 -24.39 17.65
C THR A 36 11.51 -25.08 18.99
N ARG A 37 10.67 -24.80 19.98
CA ARG A 37 10.74 -25.43 21.30
C ARG A 37 10.41 -26.92 21.23
N GLU A 38 9.32 -27.29 20.57
CA GLU A 38 8.87 -28.68 20.44
C GLU A 38 9.82 -29.52 19.56
N ILE A 39 10.42 -28.93 18.52
CA ILE A 39 11.45 -29.59 17.71
C ILE A 39 12.79 -29.70 18.45
N LEU A 40 13.21 -28.68 19.21
CA LEU A 40 14.43 -28.79 20.05
C LEU A 40 14.27 -29.89 21.10
N GLU A 41 13.12 -29.95 21.77
CA GLU A 41 12.85 -30.89 22.85
C GLU A 41 12.73 -32.34 22.32
N ASN A 42 12.11 -32.55 21.15
CA ASN A 42 11.91 -33.89 20.59
C ASN A 42 12.99 -34.39 19.62
N TYR A 43 13.74 -33.50 18.94
CA TYR A 43 14.72 -33.88 17.89
C TYR A 43 16.18 -33.54 18.24
N ALA A 44 16.51 -33.32 19.52
CA ALA A 44 17.90 -33.13 19.96
C ALA A 44 18.85 -34.31 19.60
N TYR A 45 18.31 -35.49 19.26
CA TYR A 45 19.09 -36.72 19.05
C TYR A 45 19.28 -37.17 17.59
N SER A 46 18.66 -36.52 16.60
CA SER A 46 18.67 -37.07 15.22
C SER A 46 19.79 -36.56 14.30
N GLY A 47 20.75 -35.76 14.79
CA GLY A 47 21.95 -35.35 14.05
C GLY A 47 21.73 -34.49 12.79
N ILE A 48 20.49 -34.35 12.34
CA ILE A 48 20.10 -33.48 11.24
C ILE A 48 19.79 -32.10 11.80
N ASN A 49 20.39 -31.12 11.15
CA ASN A 49 20.34 -29.70 11.37
C ASN A 49 18.93 -29.08 11.16
N ALA A 50 17.89 -29.63 11.79
CA ALA A 50 16.52 -29.09 11.76
C ALA A 50 16.48 -27.63 12.24
N ARG A 51 17.39 -27.25 13.15
CA ARG A 51 17.64 -25.85 13.52
C ARG A 51 17.96 -24.96 12.31
N TYR A 52 18.76 -25.44 11.36
CA TYR A 52 19.13 -24.70 10.16
C TYR A 52 18.01 -24.67 9.12
N LEU A 53 17.19 -25.73 9.04
CA LEU A 53 15.99 -25.74 8.18
C LEU A 53 14.97 -24.70 8.66
N ILE A 54 14.73 -24.63 9.98
CA ILE A 54 13.83 -23.64 10.57
C ILE A 54 14.40 -22.23 10.38
N LEU A 55 15.70 -22.02 10.64
CA LEU A 55 16.36 -20.75 10.39
C LEU A 55 16.21 -20.30 8.92
N PHE A 56 16.38 -21.23 7.98
CA PHE A 56 16.23 -20.98 6.55
C PHE A 56 14.80 -20.59 6.17
N LEU A 57 13.79 -21.27 6.72
CA LEU A 57 12.38 -20.92 6.50
C LEU A 57 12.01 -19.56 7.11
N GLY A 58 12.58 -19.21 8.27
CA GLY A 58 12.40 -17.89 8.89
C GLY A 58 12.97 -16.77 8.02
N ILE A 59 14.18 -16.97 7.48
CA ILE A 59 14.81 -16.02 6.54
C ILE A 59 13.97 -15.87 5.27
N LEU A 60 13.45 -16.97 4.70
CA LEU A 60 12.57 -16.92 3.53
C LEU A 60 11.27 -16.13 3.81
N ALA A 61 10.67 -16.30 4.99
CA ALA A 61 9.48 -15.55 5.38
C ALA A 61 9.76 -14.04 5.53
N ILE A 62 10.92 -13.67 6.10
CA ILE A 62 11.37 -12.27 6.19
C ILE A 62 11.62 -11.69 4.81
N ILE A 63 12.32 -12.40 3.92
CA ILE A 63 12.56 -11.96 2.54
C ILE A 63 11.24 -11.78 1.80
N HIS A 64 10.29 -12.71 1.94
CA HIS A 64 8.96 -12.57 1.33
C HIS A 64 8.19 -11.37 1.88
N GLY A 65 8.29 -11.11 3.19
CA GLY A 65 7.73 -9.92 3.84
C GLY A 65 8.33 -8.63 3.26
N ILE A 66 9.66 -8.55 3.17
CA ILE A 66 10.38 -7.42 2.56
C ILE A 66 10.01 -7.26 1.08
N PHE A 67 9.92 -8.36 0.32
CA PHE A 67 9.53 -8.33 -1.08
C PHE A 67 8.11 -7.81 -1.25
N LYS A 68 7.19 -8.16 -0.35
CA LYS A 68 5.85 -7.58 -0.30
C LYS A 68 5.91 -6.08 -0.01
N ILE A 69 6.72 -5.62 0.96
CA ILE A 69 6.89 -4.18 1.26
C ILE A 69 7.35 -3.41 0.03
N ILE A 70 8.40 -3.90 -0.64
CA ILE A 70 9.01 -3.24 -1.79
C ILE A 70 8.01 -3.18 -2.96
N ASN A 71 7.15 -4.20 -3.10
CA ASN A 71 6.10 -4.23 -4.12
C ASN A 71 4.77 -3.60 -3.69
N ILE A 72 4.71 -2.92 -2.54
CA ILE A 72 3.55 -2.08 -2.22
C ILE A 72 3.53 -0.95 -3.27
N LYS A 73 2.59 -1.04 -4.19
CA LYS A 73 2.32 0.03 -5.16
C LYS A 73 2.04 1.30 -4.37
N GLN A 74 2.92 2.29 -4.49
CA GLN A 74 2.69 3.60 -3.89
C GLN A 74 1.36 4.16 -4.43
N GLU A 75 0.49 4.62 -3.53
CA GLU A 75 -0.74 5.28 -3.90
C GLU A 75 -0.37 6.53 -4.74
N PRO A 76 -0.97 6.71 -5.94
CA PRO A 76 -0.59 7.81 -6.81
C PRO A 76 -0.97 9.16 -6.16
N CYS A 77 -0.03 10.10 -6.19
CA CYS A 77 -0.28 11.46 -5.74
C CYS A 77 -1.36 12.14 -6.60
N ILE A 78 -2.17 12.98 -5.95
CA ILE A 78 -3.12 13.86 -6.63
C ILE A 78 -2.46 15.24 -6.76
N THR A 79 -2.20 15.68 -7.98
CA THR A 79 -1.71 17.03 -8.26
C THR A 79 -2.85 17.88 -8.82
N LEU A 80 -3.12 18.98 -8.14
CA LEU A 80 -4.06 20.01 -8.57
C LEU A 80 -3.31 21.07 -9.38
N TYR A 81 -3.93 21.46 -10.48
CA TYR A 81 -3.48 22.54 -11.35
C TYR A 81 -4.56 23.62 -11.41
N GLU A 82 -4.24 24.74 -12.04
CA GLU A 82 -5.18 25.86 -12.24
C GLU A 82 -6.41 25.46 -13.05
N ALA A 83 -6.24 24.66 -14.11
CA ALA A 83 -7.31 24.29 -15.02
C ALA A 83 -7.74 22.81 -14.93
N GLY A 84 -7.17 22.02 -14.01
CA GLY A 84 -7.52 20.62 -13.86
C GLY A 84 -6.74 19.84 -12.82
N LEU A 85 -6.79 18.52 -12.93
CA LEU A 85 -6.21 17.58 -11.96
C LEU A 85 -5.46 16.45 -12.68
N LYS A 86 -4.39 15.96 -12.05
CA LYS A 86 -3.63 14.78 -12.45
C LYS A 86 -3.52 13.80 -11.29
N VAL A 87 -3.78 12.53 -11.55
CA VAL A 87 -3.64 11.43 -10.59
C VAL A 87 -3.02 10.23 -11.29
N GLY A 88 -1.77 9.90 -10.96
CA GLY A 88 -1.03 8.83 -11.62
C GLY A 88 -0.91 9.06 -13.13
N THR A 89 -1.50 8.16 -13.92
CA THR A 89 -1.54 8.25 -15.40
C THR A 89 -2.75 9.01 -15.93
N PHE A 90 -3.70 9.39 -15.06
CA PHE A 90 -4.90 10.12 -15.43
C PHE A 90 -4.67 11.63 -15.31
N SER A 91 -5.15 12.40 -16.27
CA SER A 91 -5.27 13.85 -16.17
C SER A 91 -6.53 14.33 -16.88
N SER A 92 -7.21 15.32 -16.29
CA SER A 92 -8.38 15.96 -16.91
C SER A 92 -8.46 17.44 -16.52
N THR A 93 -9.04 18.26 -17.38
CA THR A 93 -9.48 19.62 -17.04
C THR A 93 -10.71 19.53 -16.14
N TYR A 94 -10.96 20.56 -15.32
CA TYR A 94 -12.13 20.57 -14.43
C TYR A 94 -13.46 20.54 -15.20
N GLU A 95 -13.51 21.12 -16.41
CA GLU A 95 -14.71 21.12 -17.25
C GLU A 95 -15.18 19.72 -17.66
N ASP A 96 -14.24 18.79 -17.85
CA ASP A 96 -14.54 17.42 -18.28
C ASP A 96 -14.33 16.40 -17.14
N LEU A 97 -13.97 16.84 -15.94
CA LEU A 97 -13.68 15.95 -14.81
C LEU A 97 -14.95 15.57 -14.06
N ILE A 98 -15.15 14.27 -13.88
CA ILE A 98 -16.15 13.72 -12.97
C ILE A 98 -15.43 12.92 -11.89
N ILE A 99 -15.68 13.26 -10.63
CA ILE A 99 -15.13 12.56 -9.46
C ILE A 99 -16.27 11.81 -8.77
N ARG A 100 -16.12 10.49 -8.63
CA ARG A 100 -17.05 9.64 -7.86
C ARG A 100 -16.31 9.04 -6.67
N VAL A 101 -16.92 9.15 -5.49
CA VAL A 101 -16.35 8.60 -4.26
C VAL A 101 -17.27 7.53 -3.68
N THR A 102 -16.71 6.37 -3.36
CA THR A 102 -17.44 5.26 -2.71
C THR A 102 -16.56 4.68 -1.60
N GLY A 103 -16.86 5.01 -0.35
CA GLY A 103 -15.99 4.69 0.78
C GLY A 103 -14.63 5.38 0.65
N ASN A 104 -13.54 4.61 0.58
CA ASN A 104 -12.16 5.08 0.35
C ASN A 104 -11.71 4.96 -1.12
N LYS A 105 -12.62 4.65 -2.04
CA LYS A 105 -12.35 4.54 -3.47
C LYS A 105 -12.71 5.84 -4.18
N PHE A 106 -11.75 6.42 -4.89
CA PHE A 106 -11.92 7.59 -5.75
C PHE A 106 -11.87 7.15 -7.21
N SER A 107 -12.90 7.48 -7.97
CA SER A 107 -12.96 7.23 -9.41
C SER A 107 -12.95 8.58 -10.12
N PHE A 108 -11.96 8.77 -10.98
CA PHE A 108 -11.77 9.97 -11.80
C PHE A 108 -12.07 9.60 -13.25
N SER A 109 -13.02 10.27 -13.87
CA SER A 109 -13.38 10.04 -15.26
C SER A 109 -13.44 11.33 -16.05
N ASN A 110 -13.18 11.23 -17.35
CA ASN A 110 -13.48 12.24 -18.34
C ASN A 110 -14.24 11.61 -19.52
N ARG A 111 -14.45 12.35 -20.61
CA ARG A 111 -15.16 11.86 -21.80
C ARG A 111 -14.56 10.59 -22.42
N ASP A 112 -13.25 10.40 -22.27
CA ASP A 112 -12.50 9.37 -22.99
C ASP A 112 -12.08 8.18 -22.09
N LYS A 113 -11.94 8.42 -20.78
CA LYS A 113 -11.26 7.49 -19.86
C LYS A 113 -11.83 7.58 -18.45
N GLU A 114 -11.93 6.44 -17.78
CA GLU A 114 -12.23 6.33 -16.35
C GLU A 114 -11.10 5.56 -15.65
N VAL A 115 -10.61 6.10 -14.53
CA VAL A 115 -9.60 5.45 -13.69
C VAL A 115 -10.04 5.48 -12.23
N SER A 116 -9.95 4.35 -11.56
CA SER A 116 -10.26 4.19 -10.15
C SER A 116 -9.00 3.97 -9.33
N TYR A 117 -8.87 4.69 -8.22
CA TYR A 117 -7.83 4.51 -7.22
C TYR A 117 -8.44 4.30 -5.83
N ILE A 118 -7.79 3.47 -5.02
CA ILE A 118 -8.06 3.40 -3.59
C ILE A 118 -7.08 4.39 -2.96
N LEU A 119 -7.60 5.49 -2.42
CA LEU A 119 -6.79 6.58 -1.86
C LEU A 119 -7.27 6.89 -0.46
N SER A 120 -6.37 6.83 0.51
CA SER A 120 -6.67 7.34 1.85
C SER A 120 -6.22 8.80 1.93
N LEU A 121 -7.15 9.74 1.99
CA LEU A 121 -6.86 11.17 2.10
C LEU A 121 -7.13 11.68 3.51
N SER A 122 -6.38 12.70 3.94
CA SER A 122 -6.72 13.45 5.15
C SER A 122 -8.10 14.09 5.00
N LYS A 123 -8.81 14.34 6.11
CA LYS A 123 -10.14 14.98 6.07
C LYS A 123 -10.14 16.33 5.33
N LYS A 124 -9.02 17.08 5.42
CA LYS A 124 -8.85 18.36 4.73
C LYS A 124 -8.68 18.16 3.23
N ASP A 125 -7.83 17.22 2.83
CA ASP A 125 -7.54 16.97 1.42
C ASP A 125 -8.70 16.28 0.70
N TYR A 126 -9.42 15.39 1.39
CA TYR A 126 -10.68 14.83 0.90
C TYR A 126 -11.66 15.93 0.48
N LYS A 127 -11.88 16.93 1.35
CA LYS A 127 -12.78 18.04 1.06
C LYS A 127 -12.28 18.88 -0.11
N THR A 128 -10.96 19.06 -0.24
CA THR A 128 -10.38 19.76 -1.40
C THR A 128 -10.64 19.00 -2.68
N VAL A 129 -10.49 17.68 -2.72
CA VAL A 129 -10.66 16.89 -3.95
C VAL A 129 -12.13 16.74 -4.35
N VAL A 130 -13.03 16.53 -3.40
CA VAL A 130 -14.47 16.35 -3.67
C VAL A 130 -15.21 17.68 -3.87
N GLY A 131 -14.65 18.78 -3.38
CA GLY A 131 -15.21 20.12 -3.56
C GLY A 131 -14.83 20.78 -4.90
N ILE A 132 -14.06 20.09 -5.74
CA ILE A 132 -13.76 20.43 -7.13
C ILE A 132 -14.88 19.86 -7.99
#